data_AF-A0A822D0I6-F1
#
_entry.id   AF-A0A822D0I6-F1
#
_cell.length_a   1.000
_cell.length_b   1.000
_cell.length_c   1.000
_cell.angle_alpha   90.00
_cell.angle_beta   90.00
_cell.angle_gamma   90.00
#
_symmetry.space_group_name_H-M   'P 1'
#
loop_
_entity.id
_entity.type
_entity.pdbx_description
1 polymer ?
#
loop_
_entity_poly.entity_id
_entity_poly.type
_entity_poly.pdbx_seq_one_letter_code
_entity_poly.pdbx_strand_id
1 'polypeptide(L)'
;MGNKQPKKPISTELTKEEMIMLTTNTKFTENEIREWHVSFTRDCPTGGIDKKKFIEFYKQFYPNGKADNYCKYAFNTFDTNNDGTIDFQEFLLAIAATSQGDLDARLGTVFDMYDFSHNG
;
A
#
# COMPACT_ATOMS: atom_id res chain seq x y z
N MET A 1 11.10 -20.49 16.53
CA MET A 1 10.35 -19.33 17.07
C MET A 1 10.79 -18.12 16.27
N GLY A 2 10.03 -17.75 15.23
CA GLY A 2 10.43 -16.70 14.29
C GLY A 2 10.33 -15.33 14.95
N ASN A 3 11.45 -14.62 15.06
CA ASN A 3 11.51 -13.24 15.49
C ASN A 3 10.66 -12.40 14.54
N LYS A 4 9.47 -12.01 14.98
CA LYS A 4 8.73 -10.91 14.36
C LYS A 4 9.53 -9.65 14.67
N GLN A 5 10.13 -9.06 13.65
CA GLN A 5 10.77 -7.76 13.78
C GLN A 5 9.74 -6.78 14.37
N PRO A 6 10.15 -5.91 15.32
CA PRO A 6 9.24 -4.94 15.90
C PRO A 6 8.72 -4.03 14.77
N LYS A 7 7.39 -3.97 14.62
CA LYS A 7 6.73 -3.06 13.69
C LYS A 7 7.27 -1.65 13.96
N LYS A 8 7.92 -1.03 12.95
CA LYS A 8 8.45 0.33 13.08
C LYS A 8 7.31 1.24 13.56
N PRO A 9 7.55 2.11 14.56
CA PRO A 9 6.56 3.11 14.96
C PRO A 9 6.20 3.96 13.75
N ILE A 10 4.92 4.30 13.65
CA ILE A 10 4.34 5.07 12.54
C ILE A 10 5.09 6.39 12.45
N SER A 11 5.86 6.59 11.38
CA SER A 11 6.34 7.93 11.05
C SER A 11 5.14 8.73 10.58
N THR A 12 4.75 9.75 11.35
CA THR A 12 3.67 10.69 10.98
C THR A 12 4.05 11.56 9.77
N GLU A 13 5.28 11.45 9.29
CA GLU A 13 5.84 12.21 8.19
C GLU A 13 6.51 11.25 7.20
N LEU A 14 6.22 11.43 5.92
CA LEU A 14 6.92 10.73 4.83
C LEU A 14 8.35 11.24 4.74
N THR A 15 9.33 10.33 4.63
CA THR A 15 10.70 10.75 4.36
C THR A 15 10.84 11.28 2.93
N LYS A 16 11.95 11.98 2.67
CA LYS A 16 12.24 12.49 1.32
C LYS A 16 12.38 11.34 0.32
N GLU A 17 12.99 10.25 0.73
CA GLU A 17 13.18 9.04 -0.07
C GLU A 17 11.83 8.40 -0.42
N GLU A 18 10.92 8.29 0.55
CA GLU A 18 9.56 7.77 0.33
C GLU A 18 8.77 8.67 -0.63
N MET A 19 8.88 10.00 -0.46
CA MET A 19 8.22 10.96 -1.36
C MET A 19 8.75 10.86 -2.79
N ILE A 20 10.07 10.75 -2.97
CA ILE A 20 10.70 10.57 -4.29
C ILE A 20 10.26 9.24 -4.90
N MET A 21 10.23 8.17 -4.12
CA MET A 21 9.80 6.86 -4.59
C MET A 21 8.34 6.90 -5.06
N LEU A 22 7.43 7.46 -4.26
CA LEU A 22 6.01 7.53 -4.58
C LEU A 22 5.73 8.44 -5.78
N THR A 23 6.38 9.60 -5.87
CA THR A 23 6.23 10.48 -7.05
C THR A 23 6.81 9.89 -8.33
N THR A 24 7.87 9.08 -8.24
CA THR A 24 8.49 8.41 -9.41
C THR A 24 7.65 7.23 -9.90
N ASN A 25 7.05 6.49 -8.97
CA ASN A 25 6.34 5.24 -9.26
C ASN A 25 4.82 5.41 -9.37
N THR A 26 4.30 6.57 -9.02
CA THR A 26 2.90 6.95 -9.25
C THR A 26 2.83 8.15 -10.18
N LYS A 27 1.61 8.59 -10.54
CA LYS A 27 1.40 9.86 -11.25
C LYS A 27 0.91 10.96 -10.30
N PHE A 28 0.93 10.70 -8.99
CA PHE A 28 0.50 11.65 -7.99
C PHE A 28 1.60 12.68 -7.75
N THR A 29 1.17 13.92 -7.59
CA THR A 29 2.01 15.02 -7.12
C THR A 29 2.33 14.85 -5.63
N GLU A 30 3.40 15.50 -5.16
CA GLU A 30 3.73 15.48 -3.73
C GLU A 30 2.56 15.92 -2.83
N ASN A 31 1.76 16.89 -3.29
CA ASN A 31 0.61 17.37 -2.53
C ASN A 31 -0.48 16.29 -2.42
N GLU A 32 -0.82 15.63 -3.51
CA GLU A 32 -1.79 14.53 -3.49
C GLU A 32 -1.31 13.39 -2.58
N ILE A 33 -0.02 13.03 -2.66
CA ILE A 33 0.57 12.00 -1.80
C ILE A 33 0.44 12.39 -0.32
N ARG A 34 0.69 13.66 0.04
CA ARG A 34 0.52 14.14 1.42
C ARG A 34 -0.93 14.09 1.88
N GLU A 35 -1.88 14.48 1.03
CA GLU A 35 -3.32 14.41 1.35
C GLU A 35 -3.79 12.97 1.58
N TRP A 36 -3.31 12.05 0.73
CA TRP A 36 -3.51 10.61 0.92
C TRP A 36 -2.90 10.12 2.23
N HIS A 37 -1.68 10.54 2.56
CA HIS A 37 -0.98 10.13 3.78
C HIS A 37 -1.70 10.61 5.05
N VAL A 38 -2.17 11.86 5.06
CA VAL A 38 -2.96 12.41 6.16
C VAL A 38 -4.26 11.62 6.34
N SER A 39 -4.96 11.33 5.24
CA SER A 39 -6.20 10.55 5.27
C SER A 39 -5.94 9.12 5.76
N PHE A 40 -4.90 8.48 5.26
CA PHE A 40 -4.50 7.13 5.65
C PHE A 40 -4.13 7.05 7.13
N THR A 41 -3.36 8.00 7.65
CA THR A 41 -2.95 8.02 9.06
C THR A 41 -4.13 8.25 9.99
N ARG A 42 -5.09 9.10 9.58
CA ARG A 42 -6.34 9.33 10.32
C ARG A 42 -7.19 8.07 10.36
N ASP A 43 -7.36 7.42 9.20
CA ASP A 43 -8.28 6.30 9.08
C ASP A 43 -7.64 5.01 9.60
N CYS A 44 -6.32 4.87 9.54
CA CYS A 44 -5.52 3.73 9.99
C CYS A 44 -4.46 4.15 11.03
N PRO A 45 -4.88 4.46 12.27
CA PRO A 45 -3.96 4.89 13.33
C PRO A 45 -2.98 3.81 13.79
N THR A 46 -3.14 2.57 13.31
CA THR A 46 -2.23 1.44 13.52
C THR A 46 -1.11 1.35 12.48
N GLY A 47 -1.10 2.24 11.48
CA GLY A 47 -0.02 2.34 10.48
C GLY A 47 -0.15 1.41 9.28
N GLY A 48 -1.22 0.64 9.20
CA GLY A 48 -1.44 -0.30 8.11
C GLY A 48 -2.88 -0.78 8.04
N ILE A 49 -3.30 -1.17 6.85
CA ILE A 49 -4.61 -1.75 6.59
C ILE A 49 -4.49 -3.27 6.72
N ASP A 50 -5.18 -3.86 7.69
CA ASP A 50 -5.29 -5.31 7.79
C ASP A 50 -6.33 -5.87 6.80
N LYS A 51 -6.32 -7.20 6.62
CA LYS A 51 -7.27 -7.88 5.73
C LYS A 51 -8.74 -7.52 5.99
N LYS A 52 -9.13 -7.33 7.26
CA LYS A 52 -10.53 -7.03 7.60
C LYS A 52 -10.89 -5.62 7.14
N LYS A 53 -10.04 -4.67 7.45
CA LYS A 53 -10.22 -3.26 7.10
C LYS A 53 -10.16 -3.02 5.60
N PHE A 54 -9.31 -3.75 4.89
CA PHE A 54 -9.25 -3.72 3.43
C PHE A 54 -10.59 -4.17 2.81
N ILE A 55 -11.18 -5.26 3.32
CA ILE A 55 -12.49 -5.76 2.87
C ILE A 55 -13.59 -4.72 3.15
N GLU A 56 -13.56 -4.05 4.31
CA GLU A 56 -14.51 -2.98 4.64
C GLU A 56 -14.41 -1.80 3.68
N PHE A 57 -13.20 -1.31 3.40
CA PHE A 57 -12.98 -0.26 2.40
C PHE A 57 -13.46 -0.69 1.03
N TYR A 58 -13.09 -1.90 0.58
CA TYR A 58 -13.48 -2.41 -0.73
C TYR A 58 -15.00 -2.53 -0.88
N LYS A 59 -15.71 -2.95 0.18
CA LYS A 59 -17.19 -3.01 0.20
C LYS A 59 -17.84 -1.63 0.15
N GLN A 60 -17.21 -0.57 0.66
CA GLN A 60 -17.73 0.80 0.52
C GLN A 60 -17.66 1.30 -0.92
N PHE A 61 -16.59 0.98 -1.66
CA PHE A 61 -16.45 1.36 -3.06
C PHE A 61 -17.25 0.46 -4.02
N TYR A 62 -17.43 -0.81 -3.67
CA TYR A 62 -18.11 -1.82 -4.50
C TYR A 62 -19.15 -2.63 -3.69
N PRO A 63 -20.27 -2.01 -3.26
CA PRO A 63 -21.24 -2.62 -2.34
C PRO A 63 -21.93 -3.89 -2.87
N ASN A 64 -21.92 -4.10 -4.19
CA ASN A 64 -22.57 -5.24 -4.86
C ASN A 64 -21.59 -6.33 -5.36
N GLY A 65 -20.28 -6.18 -5.11
CA GLY A 65 -19.28 -7.14 -5.55
C GLY A 65 -19.26 -8.40 -4.68
N LYS A 66 -18.96 -9.57 -5.28
CA LYS A 66 -18.60 -10.80 -4.53
C LYS A 66 -17.22 -10.60 -3.87
N ALA A 67 -17.19 -9.76 -2.84
CA ALA A 67 -15.99 -9.16 -2.29
C ALA A 67 -15.03 -10.20 -1.69
N ASP A 68 -15.52 -11.28 -1.09
CA ASP A 68 -14.70 -12.02 -0.13
C ASP A 68 -13.55 -12.84 -0.76
N ASN A 69 -13.73 -13.36 -1.98
CA ASN A 69 -12.64 -14.07 -2.69
C ASN A 69 -11.73 -13.09 -3.44
N TYR A 70 -12.31 -12.11 -4.14
CA TYR A 70 -11.52 -11.11 -4.87
C TYR A 70 -10.67 -10.25 -3.94
N CYS A 71 -11.21 -9.83 -2.79
CA CYS A 71 -10.47 -9.06 -1.78
C CYS A 71 -9.26 -9.83 -1.23
N LYS A 72 -9.34 -11.16 -1.09
CA LYS A 72 -8.19 -11.95 -0.64
C LYS A 72 -7.06 -11.92 -1.66
N TYR A 73 -7.38 -12.10 -2.94
CA TYR A 73 -6.39 -12.03 -4.01
C TYR A 73 -5.83 -10.62 -4.13
N ALA A 74 -6.68 -9.59 -4.20
CA ALA A 74 -6.26 -8.20 -4.29
C ALA A 74 -5.41 -7.77 -3.08
N PHE A 75 -5.78 -8.18 -1.87
CA PHE A 75 -4.97 -7.92 -0.67
C PHE A 75 -3.59 -8.55 -0.82
N ASN A 76 -3.51 -9.82 -1.19
CA ASN A 76 -2.22 -10.50 -1.37
C ASN A 76 -1.39 -9.92 -2.53
N THR A 77 -2.03 -9.29 -3.51
CA THR A 77 -1.33 -8.57 -4.59
C THR A 77 -0.77 -7.23 -4.10
N PHE A 78 -1.41 -6.59 -3.12
CA PHE A 78 -0.99 -5.30 -2.58
C PHE A 78 -0.02 -5.43 -1.40
N ASP A 79 -0.17 -6.47 -0.59
CA ASP A 79 0.76 -6.89 0.48
C ASP A 79 2.02 -7.52 -0.14
N THR A 80 2.88 -6.66 -0.69
CA THR A 80 4.07 -7.03 -1.46
C THR A 80 5.15 -7.63 -0.56
N ASN A 81 5.26 -7.12 0.66
CA ASN A 81 6.19 -7.62 1.66
C ASN A 81 5.68 -8.87 2.39
N ASN A 82 4.42 -9.27 2.15
CA ASN A 82 3.74 -10.42 2.76
C ASN A 82 3.74 -10.40 4.29
N ASP A 83 3.72 -9.22 4.90
CA ASP A 83 3.69 -9.05 6.35
C ASP A 83 2.27 -9.17 6.95
N GLY A 84 1.26 -9.27 6.07
CA GLY A 84 -0.14 -9.41 6.42
C GLY A 84 -0.85 -8.08 6.67
N THR A 85 -0.20 -6.96 6.39
CA THR A 85 -0.72 -5.60 6.45
C THR A 85 -0.30 -4.82 5.21
N ILE A 86 -1.20 -3.97 4.70
CA ILE A 86 -0.86 -3.06 3.60
C ILE A 86 -0.44 -1.73 4.23
N ASP A 87 0.81 -1.34 4.06
CA ASP A 87 1.30 -0.04 4.50
C ASP A 87 0.87 1.08 3.54
N PHE A 88 1.22 2.33 3.87
CA PHE A 88 0.84 3.47 3.04
C PHE A 88 1.44 3.42 1.64
N GLN A 89 2.68 2.94 1.49
CA GLN A 89 3.36 2.87 0.20
C GLN A 89 2.69 1.84 -0.69
N GLU A 90 2.45 0.64 -0.16
CA GLU A 90 1.75 -0.44 -0.82
C GLU A 90 0.33 -0.03 -1.22
N PHE A 91 -0.38 0.66 -0.33
CA PHE A 91 -1.70 1.22 -0.61
C PHE A 91 -1.67 2.18 -1.79
N LEU A 92 -0.75 3.15 -1.79
CA LEU A 92 -0.74 4.19 -2.82
C LEU A 92 -0.28 3.65 -4.19
N LEU A 93 0.68 2.72 -4.19
CA LEU A 93 1.10 2.01 -5.40
C LEU A 93 -0.04 1.16 -5.98
N ALA A 94 -0.80 0.47 -5.13
CA ALA A 94 -1.97 -0.30 -5.52
C ALA A 94 -3.07 0.59 -6.14
N ILE A 95 -3.35 1.75 -5.53
CA ILE A 95 -4.30 2.72 -6.08
C ILE A 95 -3.79 3.27 -7.42
N ALA A 96 -2.49 3.58 -7.54
CA ALA A 96 -1.91 4.04 -8.79
C ALA A 96 -2.00 2.98 -9.90
N ALA A 97 -1.78 1.70 -9.58
CA ALA A 97 -1.89 0.60 -10.54
C ALA A 97 -3.34 0.35 -10.98
N THR A 98 -4.29 0.36 -10.04
CA THR A 98 -5.72 0.12 -10.34
C THR A 98 -6.38 1.30 -11.05
N SER A 99 -5.99 2.54 -10.73
CA SER A 99 -6.51 3.75 -11.40
C SER A 99 -6.00 3.95 -12.82
N GLN A 100 -4.90 3.29 -13.21
CA GLN A 100 -4.25 3.48 -14.51
C GLN A 100 -4.48 2.32 -15.49
N GLY A 101 -5.23 1.29 -15.08
CA GLY A 101 -5.67 0.20 -15.96
C GLY A 101 -4.60 -0.83 -16.30
N ASP A 102 -3.47 -0.85 -15.59
CA ASP A 102 -2.34 -1.74 -15.90
C ASP A 102 -1.80 -2.40 -14.62
N LEU A 103 -2.61 -3.31 -14.07
CA LEU A 103 -2.30 -4.11 -12.89
C LEU A 103 -1.11 -5.05 -13.14
N ASP A 104 -0.98 -5.59 -14.36
CA ASP A 104 0.02 -6.61 -14.69
C ASP A 104 1.39 -6.00 -15.03
N ALA A 105 1.46 -4.83 -15.68
CA ALA A 105 2.74 -4.25 -16.08
C ALA A 105 3.57 -3.67 -14.92
N ARG A 106 2.93 -3.31 -13.79
CA ARG A 106 3.61 -2.62 -12.68
C ARG A 106 3.92 -3.50 -11.47
N LEU A 107 3.35 -4.70 -11.38
CA LEU A 107 3.78 -5.68 -10.39
C LEU A 107 5.27 -6.00 -10.53
N GLY A 108 5.79 -6.08 -11.76
CA GLY A 108 7.22 -6.24 -12.02
C GLY A 108 8.08 -5.11 -11.43
N THR A 109 7.60 -3.86 -11.49
CA THR A 109 8.33 -2.70 -10.98
C THR A 109 8.34 -2.65 -9.44
N VAL A 110 7.27 -3.11 -8.80
CA VAL A 110 7.20 -3.20 -7.33
C VAL A 110 8.09 -4.34 -6.81
N PHE A 111 8.23 -5.43 -7.56
CA PHE A 111 9.23 -6.47 -7.27
C PHE A 111 10.68 -5.98 -7.42
N ASP A 112 10.98 -5.19 -8.46
CA ASP A 112 12.32 -4.62 -8.67
C ASP A 112 12.72 -3.59 -7.58
N MET A 113 11.75 -2.94 -6.93
CA MET A 113 12.01 -1.98 -5.85
C MET A 113 12.49 -2.62 -4.55
N TYR A 114 12.16 -3.90 -4.29
CA TYR A 114 12.64 -4.60 -3.10
C TYR A 114 14.16 -4.77 -3.13
N ASP A 115 14.76 -4.97 -4.31
CA ASP A 115 16.20 -5.18 -4.47
C ASP A 115 17.03 -3.89 -4.30
N PHE A 116 16.42 -2.71 -4.43
CA PHE A 116 17.13 -1.43 -4.23
C PHE A 116 17.19 -0.97 -2.76
N SER A 117 16.33 -1.50 -1.89
CA SER A 117 16.32 -1.16 -0.44
C SER A 117 17.09 -2.17 0.45
N HIS A 118 17.70 -3.19 -0.14
CA HIS A 118 18.55 -4.19 0.55
C HIS A 118 20.05 -3.90 0.46
N ASN A 119 20.48 -2.63 0.42
CA ASN A 119 21.89 -2.31 0.64
C ASN A 119 22.21 -2.09 2.13
N GLY A 120 22.25 -3.19 2.90
CA GLY A 120 22.86 -3.21 4.24
C GLY A 120 22.36 -4.32 5.15
#